data_AF-A0A519E050-F1
#
_entry.id   AF-A0A519E050-F1
#
_cell.length_a   1.000
_cell.length_b   1.000
_cell.length_c   1.000
_cell.angle_alpha   90.00
_cell.angle_beta   90.00
_cell.angle_gamma   90.00
#
_symmetry.space_group_name_H-M   'P 1'
#
loop_
_entity.id
_entity.type
_entity.pdbx_description
1 polymer ?
#
loop_
_entity_poly.entity_id
_entity_poly.type
_entity_poly.pdbx_seq_one_letter_code
_entity_poly.pdbx_strand_id
1 'polypeptide(L)' 'MADDKTKTSNADRKKVAGSEKYEVDYAAKKAGVKAAEVKAAVKKVGNSRTAVEKELKKK' A
#
# COMPACT_ATOMS: atom_id res chain seq x y z
N MET A 1 20.13 26.93 8.61
CA MET A 1 19.53 25.61 8.89
C MET A 1 19.38 24.90 7.56
N ALA A 2 20.10 23.80 7.35
CA ALA A 2 20.03 23.01 6.12
C ALA A 2 18.99 21.90 6.33
N ASP A 3 17.95 21.90 5.50
CA ASP A 3 16.94 20.86 5.50
C ASP A 3 17.59 19.53 5.03
N ASP A 4 17.84 18.61 5.95
CA ASP A 4 18.30 17.26 5.66
C ASP A 4 17.22 16.48 4.89
N LYS A 5 17.24 16.59 3.56
CA LYS A 5 16.33 15.86 2.63
C LYS A 5 16.46 14.32 2.71
N THR A 6 17.42 13.81 3.49
CA THR A 6 17.65 12.38 3.73
C THR A 6 16.67 11.78 4.74
N LYS A 7 15.97 12.61 5.53
CA LYS A 7 14.82 12.19 6.36
C LYS A 7 13.52 12.23 5.56
N THR A 8 13.55 11.72 4.33
CA THR A 8 12.31 11.44 3.59
C THR A 8 11.64 10.26 4.28
N SER A 9 10.61 10.55 5.07
CA SER A 9 9.78 9.64 5.85
C SER A 9 9.48 8.35 5.09
N ASN A 10 10.37 7.37 5.23
CA ASN A 10 10.28 6.08 4.55
C ASN A 10 9.06 5.27 5.04
N ALA A 11 8.39 5.74 6.09
CA ALA A 11 7.20 5.18 6.67
C ALA A 11 5.97 5.32 5.75
N ASP A 12 5.84 6.43 5.01
CA ASP A 12 4.66 6.65 4.16
C ASP A 12 4.66 5.71 2.96
N ARG A 13 5.83 5.44 2.37
CA ARG A 13 5.97 4.45 1.26
C ARG A 13 5.65 3.01 1.65
N LYS A 14 5.62 2.70 2.95
CA LYS A 14 5.30 1.36 3.48
C LYS A 14 3.82 1.13 3.67
N LYS A 15 2.99 2.15 3.55
CA LYS A 15 1.53 2.05 3.74
C LYS A 15 0.83 2.23 2.40
N VAL A 16 -0.26 1.50 2.21
CA VAL A 16 -1.25 1.74 1.16
C VAL A 16 -2.43 2.37 1.86
N ALA A 17 -2.74 3.62 1.54
CA ALA A 17 -3.94 4.25 2.06
C ALA A 17 -5.16 3.59 1.40
N GLY A 18 -5.70 2.52 2.00
CA GLY A 18 -6.87 1.81 1.45
C GLY A 18 -8.13 2.67 1.34
N SER A 19 -8.14 3.82 2.02
CA SER A 19 -9.18 4.84 1.94
C SER A 19 -9.08 5.68 0.66
N GLU A 20 -7.90 5.78 0.06
CA GLU A 20 -7.69 6.50 -1.18
C GLU A 20 -7.84 5.57 -2.38
N LYS A 21 -8.83 5.86 -3.23
CA LYS A 21 -9.12 5.04 -4.41
C LYS A 21 -7.93 4.95 -5.36
N TYR A 22 -7.16 6.03 -5.49
CA TYR A 22 -5.98 6.09 -6.36
C TYR A 22 -4.84 5.17 -5.88
N GLU A 23 -4.58 5.13 -4.58
CA GLU A 23 -3.61 4.22 -3.94
C GLU A 23 -4.00 2.76 -4.12
N VAL A 24 -5.29 2.44 -3.93
CA VAL A 24 -5.83 1.09 -4.15
C VAL A 24 -5.67 0.67 -5.61
N ASP A 25 -6.02 1.53 -6.58
CA ASP A 25 -5.86 1.25 -8.00
C ASP A 25 -4.40 1.10 -8.41
N TYR A 26 -3.52 1.94 -7.85
CA TYR A 26 -2.08 1.84 -8.09
C TYR A 26 -1.50 0.54 -7.52
N ALA A 27 -1.84 0.18 -6.29
CA ALA A 27 -1.43 -1.08 -5.67
C ALA A 27 -2.00 -2.28 -6.45
N ALA A 28 -3.24 -2.20 -6.91
CA ALA A 28 -3.89 -3.23 -7.73
C ALA A 28 -3.14 -3.45 -9.05
N LYS A 29 -2.86 -2.37 -9.79
CA LYS A 29 -2.06 -2.43 -11.03
C LYS A 29 -0.68 -3.01 -10.79
N LYS A 30 0.00 -2.59 -9.71
CA LYS A 30 1.36 -3.05 -9.41
C LYS A 30 1.41 -4.52 -8.98
N ALA A 31 0.39 -4.99 -8.27
CA ALA A 31 0.25 -6.38 -7.86
C ALA A 31 -0.42 -7.26 -8.93
N GLY A 32 -0.97 -6.68 -10.00
CA GLY A 32 -1.68 -7.41 -11.06
C GLY A 32 -3.04 -7.96 -10.63
N VAL A 33 -3.63 -7.41 -9.56
CA VAL A 33 -4.89 -7.88 -8.98
C VAL A 33 -6.02 -6.88 -9.19
N LYS A 34 -7.25 -7.24 -8.84
CA LYS A 34 -8.39 -6.31 -8.87
C LYS A 34 -8.38 -5.37 -7.66
N ALA A 35 -8.83 -4.13 -7.85
CA ALA A 35 -9.00 -3.16 -6.76
C ALA A 35 -9.90 -3.68 -5.61
N ALA A 36 -10.86 -4.55 -5.92
CA ALA A 36 -11.68 -5.22 -4.91
C ALA A 36 -10.87 -6.17 -4.01
N GLU A 37 -9.90 -6.89 -4.56
CA GLU A 37 -9.02 -7.78 -3.79
C GLU A 37 -8.05 -6.98 -2.92
N VAL A 38 -7.52 -5.87 -3.43
CA VAL A 38 -6.72 -4.94 -2.63
C VAL A 38 -7.53 -4.37 -1.48
N LYS A 39 -8.78 -3.94 -1.70
CA LYS A 39 -9.66 -3.47 -0.61
C LYS A 39 -9.96 -4.56 0.42
N ALA A 40 -10.20 -5.79 -0.02
CA ALA A 40 -10.42 -6.92 0.88
C ALA A 40 -9.18 -7.20 1.73
N ALA A 41 -8.00 -7.20 1.10
CA ALA A 41 -6.72 -7.38 1.79
C ALA A 41 -6.46 -6.24 2.78
N VAL A 42 -6.62 -4.98 2.36
CA VAL A 42 -6.44 -3.82 3.26
C VAL A 42 -7.41 -3.86 4.45
N LYS A 43 -8.65 -4.33 4.25
CA LYS A 43 -9.59 -4.53 5.37
C LYS A 43 -9.14 -5.63 6.34
N LYS A 44 -8.41 -6.64 5.87
CA LYS A 44 -8.05 -7.83 6.64
C LYS A 44 -6.70 -7.73 7.33
N VAL A 45 -5.67 -7.24 6.63
CA VAL A 45 -4.31 -7.07 7.17
C VAL A 45 -3.96 -5.61 7.49
N GLY A 46 -4.84 -4.67 7.18
CA GLY A 46 -4.63 -3.24 7.38
C GLY A 46 -3.94 -2.55 6.21
N ASN A 47 -3.67 -1.27 6.39
CA ASN A 47 -3.07 -0.37 5.39
C ASN A 47 -1.54 -0.54 5.24
N SER A 48 -0.95 -1.64 5.71
CA SER A 48 0.47 -1.95 5.44
C SER A 48 0.62 -2.54 4.05
N ARG A 49 1.40 -1.86 3.19
CA ARG A 49 1.70 -2.31 1.82
C ARG A 49 2.28 -3.72 1.79
N THR A 50 3.24 -3.99 2.67
CA THR A 50 3.90 -5.30 2.78
C THR A 50 2.94 -6.40 3.21
N ALA A 51 1.96 -6.08 4.05
CA ALA A 51 0.96 -7.03 4.50
C ALA A 51 -0.04 -7.33 3.38
N VAL A 52 -0.52 -6.29 2.69
CA VAL A 52 -1.40 -6.40 1.53
C VAL A 52 -0.73 -7.19 0.41
N GLU A 53 0.51 -6.85 0.03
CA GLU A 53 1.27 -7.59 -0.98
C GLU A 53 1.51 -9.06 -0.56
N LYS A 54 1.75 -9.33 0.74
CA LYS A 54 1.87 -10.70 1.25
C LYS A 54 0.56 -11.47 1.17
N GLU A 55 -0.56 -10.83 1.49
CA GLU A 55 -1.88 -11.47 1.43
C GLU A 55 -2.30 -11.74 -0.02
N LEU A 56 -2.02 -10.80 -0.93
CA LEU A 56 -2.26 -10.94 -2.36
C LEU A 56 -1.36 -12.03 -2.99
N LYS A 57 -0.11 -12.18 -2.52
CA LYS A 57 0.80 -13.27 -2.95
C LYS A 57 0.45 -14.64 -2.39
N LYS A 58 -0.33 -14.72 -1.30
CA LYS A 58 -0.76 -15.98 -0.69
C LYS A 58 -1.98 -16.60 -1.37
N LYS A 59 -2.62 -15.85 -2.28
CA LYS A 59 -3.81 -16.25 -3.01
C LYS A 59 -3.43 -16.78 -4.38
#